data_AF-A0A8W8INY4-F1
#
_entry.id   AF-A0A8W8INY4-F1
#
_cell.length_a   1.000
_cell.length_b   1.000
_cell.length_c   1.000
_cell.angle_alpha   90.00
_cell.angle_beta   90.00
_cell.angle_gamma   90.00
#
_symmetry.space_group_name_H-M   'P 1'
#
loop_
_entity.id
_entity.type
_entity.pdbx_description
1 polymer ?
#
loop_
_entity_poly.entity_id
_entity_poly.type
_entity_poly.pdbx_seq_one_letter_code
_entity_poly.pdbx_strand_id
1 'polypeptide(L)'
;EQRDLKMKKKHMQQQLKQEDQMLQLSKRWANDILPNWELTKRTKKTRDMWWQGLPTNVRGKVWKLAIGNDLNLTPELYEICACRAEDRIKQTCDSDTASVSDCSPEVSTSNREASVELIKLDISRTFPQLCIFQKGGPYHDLLHSLLGAYACYRPDVGYVQGMSFIAAVLLLNMDVADAFICFANLLNRPCQVAFFRIDEAMMKFYFQTYEEFFKENMPSLFRHFSKTNVTPDIYLIDWIFSLYSKSLPLDIACRVWDIFCRDGEEFLFRTALGILKLYEDILIHQEFILLAQFLTKLPEDISSDSLFKSIELINMNIDKKKFSQILASKKEQGKMEMT
;
A
#
# COMPACT_ATOMS: atom_id res chain seq x y z
N GLU A 1 -37.62 13.96 17.27
CA GLU A 1 -38.05 12.60 17.67
C GLU A 1 -38.56 11.72 16.51
N GLN A 2 -39.75 11.94 15.92
CA GLN A 2 -40.22 11.11 14.79
C GLN A 2 -39.33 11.16 13.54
N ARG A 3 -38.75 12.32 13.24
CA ARG A 3 -37.76 12.50 12.15
C ARG A 3 -36.49 11.69 12.39
N ASP A 4 -36.02 11.66 13.64
CA ASP A 4 -34.81 10.93 14.04
C ASP A 4 -35.02 9.42 14.01
N LEU A 5 -36.20 8.95 14.45
CA LEU A 5 -36.60 7.54 14.32
C LEU A 5 -36.71 7.10 12.86
N LYS A 6 -37.26 7.95 11.99
CA LYS A 6 -37.34 7.68 10.54
C LYS A 6 -35.95 7.64 9.88
N MET A 7 -35.05 8.55 10.26
CA MET A 7 -33.65 8.56 9.79
C MET A 7 -32.90 7.31 10.26
N LYS A 8 -33.01 6.94 11.55
CA LYS A 8 -32.42 5.71 12.10
C LYS A 8 -32.95 4.45 11.38
N LYS A 9 -34.26 4.35 11.16
CA LYS A 9 -34.86 3.22 10.44
C LYS A 9 -34.36 3.13 8.99
N LYS A 10 -34.24 4.26 8.28
CA LYS A 10 -33.69 4.31 6.93
C LYS A 10 -32.21 3.88 6.90
N HIS A 11 -31.42 4.34 7.85
CA HIS A 11 -30.01 3.97 7.97
C HIS A 11 -29.84 2.46 8.24
N MET A 12 -30.62 1.91 9.17
CA MET A 12 -30.62 0.48 9.48
C MET A 12 -31.04 -0.39 8.29
N GLN A 13 -32.07 0.02 7.53
CA GLN A 13 -32.45 -0.67 6.29
C GLN A 13 -31.34 -0.63 5.23
N GLN A 14 -30.61 0.47 5.15
CA GLN A 14 -29.49 0.61 4.22
C GLN A 14 -28.31 -0.29 4.63
N GLN A 15 -28.01 -0.39 5.92
CA GLN A 15 -26.99 -1.31 6.46
C GLN A 15 -27.33 -2.77 6.16
N LEU A 16 -28.56 -3.21 6.46
CA LEU A 16 -29.01 -4.58 6.17
C LEU A 16 -28.87 -4.92 4.68
N LYS A 17 -29.24 -3.98 3.81
CA LYS A 17 -29.10 -4.16 2.36
C LYS A 17 -27.64 -4.27 1.93
N GLN A 18 -26.73 -3.51 2.55
CA GLN A 18 -25.30 -3.61 2.29
C GLN A 18 -24.73 -4.96 2.77
N GLU A 19 -25.14 -5.43 3.95
CA GLU A 19 -24.74 -6.73 4.49
C GLU A 19 -25.19 -7.89 3.59
N ASP A 20 -26.45 -7.88 3.14
CA ASP A 20 -26.98 -8.88 2.20
C ASP A 20 -26.21 -8.88 0.87
N GLN A 21 -25.88 -7.68 0.36
CA GLN A 21 -25.05 -7.55 -0.84
C GLN A 21 -23.64 -8.12 -0.62
N MET A 22 -23.00 -7.84 0.52
CA MET A 22 -21.68 -8.37 0.85
C MET A 22 -21.70 -9.90 0.99
N LEU A 23 -22.75 -10.46 1.60
CA LEU A 23 -22.96 -11.91 1.70
C LEU A 23 -23.10 -12.56 0.33
N GLN A 24 -23.87 -11.96 -0.57
CA GLN A 24 -24.02 -12.46 -1.95
C GLN A 24 -22.71 -12.38 -2.74
N LEU A 25 -21.99 -11.27 -2.62
CA LEU A 25 -20.65 -11.11 -3.22
C LEU A 25 -19.69 -12.17 -2.69
N SER A 26 -19.66 -12.39 -1.38
CA SER A 26 -18.79 -13.39 -0.73
C SER A 26 -19.08 -14.80 -1.25
N LYS A 27 -20.36 -15.21 -1.30
CA LYS A 27 -20.76 -16.51 -1.88
C LYS A 27 -20.32 -16.66 -3.32
N ARG A 28 -20.49 -15.61 -4.12
CA ARG A 28 -20.13 -15.61 -5.54
C ARG A 28 -18.62 -15.73 -5.75
N TRP A 29 -17.83 -15.00 -4.96
CA TRP A 29 -16.37 -15.12 -4.98
C TRP A 29 -15.92 -16.52 -4.59
N ALA A 30 -16.49 -17.08 -3.52
CA ALA A 30 -16.13 -18.40 -3.00
C ALA A 30 -16.51 -19.56 -3.94
N ASN A 31 -17.70 -19.50 -4.54
CA ASN A 31 -18.28 -20.64 -5.27
C ASN A 31 -18.06 -20.57 -6.78
N ASP A 32 -18.03 -19.37 -7.37
CA ASP A 32 -17.98 -19.22 -8.83
C ASP A 32 -16.58 -18.80 -9.31
N ILE A 33 -15.98 -17.81 -8.64
CA ILE A 33 -14.77 -17.12 -9.12
C ILE A 33 -13.50 -17.84 -8.68
N LEU A 34 -13.28 -18.01 -7.37
CA LEU A 34 -12.05 -18.60 -6.82
C LEU A 34 -11.76 -20.02 -7.35
N PRO A 35 -12.74 -20.94 -7.47
CA PRO A 35 -12.48 -22.28 -7.98
C PRO A 35 -12.04 -22.30 -9.45
N ASN A 36 -12.43 -21.29 -10.23
CA ASN A 36 -12.13 -21.15 -11.65
C ASN A 36 -11.28 -19.90 -11.92
N TRP A 37 -10.35 -19.58 -11.01
CA TRP A 37 -9.64 -18.31 -10.97
C TRP A 37 -9.05 -17.88 -12.32
N GLU A 38 -8.29 -18.76 -12.97
CA GLU A 38 -7.61 -18.44 -14.24
C GLU A 38 -8.58 -18.07 -15.37
N LEU A 39 -9.74 -18.72 -15.43
CA LEU A 39 -10.78 -18.47 -16.43
C LEU A 39 -11.62 -17.22 -16.10
N THR A 40 -11.88 -16.99 -14.82
CA THR A 40 -12.87 -16.00 -14.38
C THR A 40 -12.27 -14.62 -14.06
N LYS A 41 -10.99 -14.55 -13.67
CA LYS A 41 -10.34 -13.30 -13.20
C LYS A 41 -10.36 -12.15 -14.21
N ARG A 42 -10.39 -12.47 -15.51
CA ARG A 42 -10.40 -11.48 -16.61
C ARG A 42 -11.80 -11.14 -17.12
N THR A 43 -12.84 -11.87 -16.70
CA THR A 43 -14.19 -11.61 -17.19
C THR A 43 -14.68 -10.25 -16.73
N LYS A 44 -15.46 -9.56 -17.59
CA LYS A 44 -16.02 -8.24 -17.26
C LYS A 44 -16.78 -8.27 -15.93
N LYS A 45 -17.60 -9.29 -15.74
CA LYS A 45 -18.40 -9.48 -14.52
C LYS A 45 -17.55 -9.54 -13.25
N THR A 46 -16.49 -10.35 -13.25
CA THR A 46 -15.57 -10.43 -12.11
C THR A 46 -14.86 -9.12 -11.89
N ARG A 47 -14.39 -8.45 -12.96
CA ARG A 47 -13.72 -7.15 -12.86
C ARG A 47 -14.65 -6.08 -12.28
N ASP A 48 -15.90 -6.00 -12.72
CA ASP A 48 -16.91 -5.06 -12.23
C ASP A 48 -17.22 -5.31 -10.74
N MET A 49 -17.32 -6.57 -10.33
CA MET A 49 -17.47 -6.92 -8.90
C MET A 49 -16.23 -6.55 -8.09
N TRP A 50 -15.03 -6.81 -8.63
CA TRP A 50 -13.78 -6.48 -7.98
C TRP A 50 -13.66 -4.97 -7.75
N TRP A 51 -14.14 -4.14 -8.70
CA TRP A 51 -14.20 -2.67 -8.56
C TRP A 51 -15.02 -2.19 -7.36
N GLN A 52 -16.06 -2.92 -7.00
CA GLN A 52 -16.90 -2.59 -5.84
C GLN A 52 -16.19 -2.84 -4.50
N GLY A 53 -15.07 -3.56 -4.52
CA GLY A 53 -14.31 -3.99 -3.35
C GLY A 53 -14.56 -5.47 -3.03
N LEU A 54 -13.54 -6.12 -2.51
CA LEU A 54 -13.62 -7.53 -2.10
C LEU A 54 -14.22 -7.65 -0.70
N PRO A 55 -15.07 -8.67 -0.46
CA PRO A 55 -15.44 -9.05 0.90
C PRO A 55 -14.21 -9.38 1.75
N THR A 56 -14.19 -8.95 3.01
CA THR A 56 -13.04 -9.13 3.92
C THR A 56 -12.57 -10.58 4.01
N ASN A 57 -13.50 -11.54 4.07
CA ASN A 57 -13.18 -12.98 4.15
C ASN A 57 -12.66 -13.59 2.83
N VAL A 58 -12.66 -12.84 1.74
CA VAL A 58 -12.20 -13.26 0.41
C VAL A 58 -10.84 -12.63 0.07
N ARG A 59 -10.52 -11.47 0.64
CA ARG A 59 -9.30 -10.69 0.35
C ARG A 59 -8.04 -11.54 0.40
N GLY A 60 -7.79 -12.24 1.51
CA GLY A 60 -6.57 -13.04 1.67
C GLY A 60 -6.34 -14.02 0.52
N LYS A 61 -7.39 -14.74 0.10
CA LYS A 61 -7.32 -15.71 -0.99
C LYS A 61 -7.04 -15.04 -2.34
N VAL A 62 -7.75 -13.96 -2.64
CA VAL A 62 -7.60 -13.24 -3.91
C VAL A 62 -6.25 -12.53 -4.00
N TRP A 63 -5.83 -11.83 -2.94
CA TRP A 63 -4.56 -11.14 -2.88
C TRP A 63 -3.39 -12.11 -2.98
N LYS A 64 -3.43 -13.25 -2.29
CA LYS A 64 -2.40 -14.30 -2.43
C LYS A 64 -2.25 -14.77 -3.87
N LEU A 65 -3.37 -15.02 -4.57
CA LEU A 65 -3.36 -15.43 -5.97
C LEU A 65 -2.89 -14.32 -6.93
N ALA A 66 -3.18 -13.06 -6.62
CA ALA A 66 -2.86 -11.91 -7.46
C ALA A 66 -1.43 -11.38 -7.24
N ILE A 67 -0.94 -11.45 -6.00
CA ILE A 67 0.43 -11.08 -5.65
C ILE A 67 1.40 -12.12 -6.21
N GLY A 68 1.06 -13.40 -6.09
CA GLY A 68 1.88 -14.51 -6.56
C GLY A 68 3.02 -14.86 -5.60
N ASN A 69 3.87 -15.79 -6.02
CA ASN A 69 5.05 -16.23 -5.26
C ASN A 69 6.24 -16.47 -6.19
N ASP A 70 6.60 -15.47 -6.99
CA ASP A 70 7.72 -15.53 -7.95
C ASP A 70 9.07 -15.77 -7.25
N LEU A 71 9.17 -15.38 -5.97
CA LEU A 71 10.33 -15.64 -5.11
C LEU A 71 10.41 -17.09 -4.60
N ASN A 72 9.40 -17.92 -4.84
CA ASN A 72 9.32 -19.32 -4.40
C ASN A 72 9.54 -19.50 -2.88
N LEU A 73 8.98 -18.59 -2.09
CA LEU A 73 9.09 -18.63 -0.63
C LEU A 73 8.17 -19.68 -0.04
N THR A 74 8.58 -20.29 1.06
CA THR A 74 7.81 -21.33 1.74
C THR A 74 7.49 -20.94 3.18
N PRO A 75 6.44 -21.51 3.79
CA PRO A 75 6.16 -21.31 5.22
C PRO A 75 7.33 -21.71 6.12
N GLU A 76 8.07 -22.76 5.78
CA GLU A 76 9.24 -23.21 6.56
C GLU A 76 10.36 -22.15 6.53
N LEU A 77 10.54 -21.45 5.41
CA LEU A 77 11.50 -20.36 5.33
C LEU A 77 11.09 -19.20 6.25
N TYR A 78 9.79 -18.88 6.32
CA TYR A 78 9.28 -17.89 7.28
C TYR A 78 9.62 -18.30 8.71
N GLU A 79 9.36 -19.54 9.11
CA GLU A 79 9.67 -20.05 10.46
C GLU A 79 11.16 -19.91 10.78
N ILE A 80 12.04 -20.33 9.87
CA ILE A 80 13.51 -20.19 10.04
C ILE A 80 13.90 -18.72 10.23
N CYS A 81 13.36 -17.81 9.42
CA CYS A 81 13.65 -16.39 9.50
C CYS A 81 13.07 -15.74 10.77
N ALA A 82 11.88 -16.16 11.21
CA ALA A 82 11.27 -15.68 12.44
C ALA A 82 12.07 -16.12 13.68
N CYS A 83 12.47 -17.39 13.77
CA CYS A 83 13.34 -17.87 14.85
C CYS A 83 14.65 -17.08 14.89
N ARG A 84 15.29 -16.85 13.72
CA ARG A 84 16.50 -16.03 13.64
C ARG A 84 16.28 -14.59 14.10
N ALA A 85 15.12 -14.00 13.79
CA ALA A 85 14.79 -12.65 14.23
C ALA A 85 14.59 -12.58 15.75
N GLU A 86 13.90 -13.57 16.34
CA GLU A 86 13.71 -13.67 17.78
C GLU A 86 15.02 -13.85 18.55
N ASP A 87 15.90 -14.74 18.08
CA ASP A 87 17.22 -14.96 18.69
C ASP A 87 18.07 -13.70 18.65
N ARG A 88 17.99 -12.92 17.56
CA ARG A 88 18.68 -11.63 17.44
C ARG A 88 18.16 -10.62 18.47
N ILE A 89 16.85 -10.54 18.67
CA ILE A 89 16.25 -9.62 19.64
C ILE A 89 16.68 -9.98 21.07
N LYS A 90 16.69 -11.28 21.42
CA LYS A 90 17.13 -11.76 22.74
C LYS A 90 18.60 -11.40 23.01
N GLN A 91 19.48 -11.64 22.04
CA GLN A 91 20.90 -11.33 22.17
C GLN A 91 21.17 -9.84 22.40
N THR A 92 20.45 -8.94 21.72
CA THR A 92 20.57 -7.48 21.94
C THR A 92 20.12 -7.08 23.35
N CYS A 93 19.04 -7.68 23.87
CA CYS A 93 18.57 -7.37 25.22
C CYS A 93 19.51 -7.87 26.32
N ASP A 94 20.18 -9.00 26.12
CA ASP A 94 21.15 -9.54 27.09
C ASP A 94 22.46 -8.71 27.12
N SER A 95 22.90 -8.17 25.98
CA SER A 95 24.08 -7.28 25.90
C SER A 95 23.86 -5.93 26.59
N ASP A 96 22.65 -5.38 26.60
CA ASP A 96 22.34 -4.13 27.33
C ASP A 96 22.45 -4.28 28.86
N THR A 97 22.39 -5.52 29.36
CA THR A 97 22.56 -5.83 30.79
C THR A 97 23.98 -6.24 31.18
N ALA A 98 24.87 -6.49 30.21
CA ALA A 98 26.21 -7.02 30.45
C ALA A 98 27.30 -6.23 29.71
N SER A 99 27.90 -5.29 30.44
CA SER A 99 29.24 -4.68 30.25
C SER A 99 29.39 -3.39 29.40
N VAL A 100 29.82 -2.36 30.14
CA VAL A 100 30.83 -1.37 29.73
C VAL A 100 32.14 -2.12 29.48
N SER A 101 32.51 -2.39 28.22
CA SER A 101 33.92 -2.61 27.83
C SER A 101 34.12 -2.52 26.30
N ASP A 102 35.33 -2.12 25.95
CA ASP A 102 35.79 -1.42 24.75
C ASP A 102 35.89 -2.22 23.42
N CYS A 103 35.87 -1.44 22.32
CA CYS A 103 36.49 -1.66 21.00
C CYS A 103 35.93 -2.70 19.98
N SER A 104 35.14 -2.22 19.00
CA SER A 104 35.48 -2.13 17.55
C SER A 104 34.23 -1.75 16.71
N PRO A 105 34.30 -0.80 15.76
CA PRO A 105 33.15 -0.40 14.96
C PRO A 105 33.00 -1.32 13.74
N GLU A 106 32.29 -2.43 13.88
CA GLU A 106 31.78 -3.17 12.72
C GLU A 106 30.47 -2.51 12.26
N VAL A 107 30.50 -1.91 11.07
CA VAL A 107 29.38 -1.25 10.35
C VAL A 107 28.11 -2.12 10.22
N SER A 108 28.16 -3.38 10.64
CA SER A 108 27.06 -4.34 10.60
C SER A 108 26.19 -4.39 11.87
N THR A 109 26.67 -3.99 13.05
CA THR A 109 25.86 -4.00 14.29
C THR A 109 24.93 -2.80 14.40
N SER A 110 25.37 -1.60 14.00
CA SER A 110 24.55 -0.38 14.09
C SER A 110 23.29 -0.45 13.22
N ASN A 111 23.36 -1.08 12.04
CA ASN A 111 22.21 -1.26 11.16
C ASN A 111 21.16 -2.24 11.72
N ARG A 112 21.57 -3.14 12.63
CA ARG A 112 20.71 -4.18 13.22
C ARG A 112 19.86 -3.63 14.36
N GLU A 113 20.49 -2.93 15.30
CA GLU A 113 19.80 -2.25 16.41
C GLU A 113 18.85 -1.18 15.85
N ALA A 114 19.32 -0.40 14.87
CA ALA A 114 18.47 0.57 14.18
C ALA A 114 17.23 -0.06 13.54
N SER A 115 17.34 -1.25 12.95
CA SER A 115 16.17 -1.94 12.35
C SER A 115 15.14 -2.34 13.40
N VAL A 116 15.56 -2.84 14.57
CA VAL A 116 14.64 -3.24 15.64
C VAL A 116 13.94 -2.03 16.26
N GLU A 117 14.66 -0.94 16.48
CA GLU A 117 14.09 0.31 16.99
C GLU A 117 13.09 0.93 16.00
N LEU A 118 13.44 0.96 14.71
CA LEU A 118 12.55 1.45 13.66
C LEU A 118 11.27 0.59 13.55
N ILE A 119 11.38 -0.73 13.67
CA ILE A 119 10.22 -1.63 13.71
C ILE A 119 9.32 -1.27 14.90
N LYS A 120 9.88 -1.15 16.11
CA LYS A 120 9.11 -0.79 17.32
C LYS A 120 8.42 0.56 17.16
N LEU A 121 9.15 1.57 16.67
CA LEU A 121 8.63 2.91 16.42
C LEU A 121 7.46 2.88 15.44
N ASP A 122 7.61 2.17 14.32
CA ASP A 122 6.57 2.09 13.31
C ASP A 122 5.34 1.34 13.76
N ILE A 123 5.50 0.20 14.44
CA ILE A 123 4.38 -0.56 15.01
C ILE A 123 3.54 0.33 15.95
N SER A 124 4.18 1.21 16.73
CA SER A 124 3.47 2.12 17.64
C SER A 124 2.52 3.09 16.92
N ARG A 125 2.80 3.42 15.66
CA ARG A 125 2.00 4.34 14.82
C ARG A 125 1.26 3.67 13.66
N THR A 126 1.28 2.34 13.56
CA THR A 126 0.55 1.59 12.54
C THR A 126 -0.90 1.35 12.97
N PHE A 127 -1.84 2.06 12.33
CA PHE A 127 -3.28 2.02 12.63
C PHE A 127 -3.60 2.10 14.13
N PRO A 128 -3.08 3.12 14.87
CA PRO A 128 -3.16 3.18 16.33
C PRO A 128 -4.61 3.22 16.85
N GLN A 129 -5.53 3.77 16.08
CA GLN A 129 -6.95 3.84 16.40
C GLN A 129 -7.62 2.47 16.54
N LEU A 130 -7.02 1.40 16.00
CA LEU A 130 -7.52 0.03 16.13
C LEU A 130 -7.04 -0.63 17.42
N CYS A 131 -5.92 -0.17 18.00
CA CYS A 131 -5.32 -0.73 19.22
C CYS A 131 -4.99 -2.23 19.16
N ILE A 132 -4.82 -2.80 17.96
CA ILE A 132 -4.57 -4.24 17.77
C ILE A 132 -3.12 -4.60 17.43
N PHE A 133 -2.35 -3.64 16.91
CA PHE A 133 -0.93 -3.83 16.54
C PHE A 133 0.03 -3.29 17.59
N GLN A 134 -0.42 -2.34 18.41
CA GLN A 134 0.38 -1.78 19.49
C GLN A 134 0.60 -2.81 20.60
N LYS A 135 1.58 -2.58 21.47
CA LYS A 135 1.95 -3.51 22.55
C LYS A 135 0.74 -3.95 23.37
N GLY A 136 0.55 -5.26 23.52
CA GLY A 136 -0.61 -5.86 24.18
C GLY A 136 -1.80 -6.16 23.26
N GLY A 137 -1.76 -5.69 22.01
CA GLY A 137 -2.75 -6.04 20.99
C GLY A 137 -2.52 -7.43 20.38
N PRO A 138 -3.56 -8.10 19.87
CA PRO A 138 -3.48 -9.48 19.39
C PRO A 138 -2.59 -9.70 18.16
N TYR A 139 -2.28 -8.65 17.39
CA TYR A 139 -1.41 -8.73 16.20
C TYR A 139 -0.02 -8.16 16.44
N HIS A 140 0.29 -7.70 17.66
CA HIS A 140 1.57 -7.06 17.97
C HIS A 140 2.77 -7.96 17.66
N ASP A 141 2.78 -9.16 18.26
CA ASP A 141 3.89 -10.10 18.11
C ASP A 141 3.95 -10.64 16.67
N LEU A 142 2.80 -10.90 16.05
CA LEU A 142 2.74 -11.33 14.64
C LEU A 142 3.36 -10.30 13.69
N LEU A 143 3.07 -9.01 13.89
CA LEU A 143 3.65 -7.93 13.09
C LEU A 143 5.15 -7.79 13.35
N HIS A 144 5.58 -7.89 14.60
CA HIS A 144 7.00 -7.84 14.96
C HIS A 144 7.78 -9.01 14.34
N SER A 145 7.25 -10.24 14.43
CA SER A 145 7.86 -11.45 13.87
C SER A 145 7.90 -11.41 12.35
N LEU A 146 6.85 -10.96 11.67
CA LEU A 146 6.85 -10.83 10.20
C LEU A 146 7.91 -9.84 9.71
N LEU A 147 7.97 -8.65 10.31
CA LEU A 147 8.94 -7.61 9.93
C LEU A 147 10.38 -8.03 10.24
N GLY A 148 10.60 -8.64 11.41
CA GLY A 148 11.90 -9.19 11.79
C GLY A 148 12.35 -10.32 10.88
N ALA A 149 11.43 -11.24 10.52
CA ALA A 149 11.70 -12.31 9.58
C ALA A 149 12.08 -11.75 8.20
N TYR A 150 11.40 -10.71 7.73
CA TYR A 150 11.74 -10.06 6.45
C TYR A 150 13.14 -9.42 6.49
N ALA A 151 13.47 -8.70 7.56
CA ALA A 151 14.81 -8.13 7.73
C ALA A 151 15.91 -9.23 7.78
N CYS A 152 15.58 -10.42 8.28
CA CYS A 152 16.47 -11.59 8.22
C CYS A 152 16.58 -12.21 6.83
N TYR A 153 15.47 -12.23 6.08
CA TYR A 153 15.40 -12.77 4.72
C TYR A 153 16.10 -11.86 3.69
N ARG A 154 15.92 -10.54 3.79
CA ARG A 154 16.53 -9.51 2.93
C ARG A 154 17.42 -8.56 3.74
N PRO A 155 18.57 -9.01 4.25
CA PRO A 155 19.47 -8.16 5.03
C PRO A 155 20.06 -7.00 4.20
N ASP A 156 20.04 -7.12 2.87
CA ASP A 156 20.43 -6.05 1.93
C ASP A 156 19.44 -4.89 1.89
N VAL A 157 18.18 -5.13 2.28
CA VAL A 157 17.13 -4.09 2.39
C VAL A 157 16.89 -3.73 3.85
N GLY A 158 16.89 -4.71 4.74
CA GLY A 158 16.54 -4.54 6.15
C GLY A 158 15.09 -4.10 6.33
N TYR A 159 14.86 -3.30 7.37
CA TYR A 159 13.58 -2.64 7.61
C TYR A 159 13.61 -1.19 7.11
N VAL A 160 12.66 -0.82 6.26
CA VAL A 160 12.47 0.57 5.82
C VAL A 160 11.19 1.11 6.43
N GLN A 161 11.25 2.35 6.94
CA GLN A 161 10.14 2.97 7.62
C GLN A 161 8.86 2.99 6.76
N GLY A 162 7.75 2.53 7.31
CA GLY A 162 6.44 2.41 6.67
C GLY A 162 6.13 1.00 6.14
N MET A 163 7.10 0.07 6.12
CA MET A 163 6.87 -1.35 5.84
C MET A 163 5.79 -1.97 6.75
N SER A 164 5.71 -1.53 8.00
CA SER A 164 4.72 -2.00 8.98
C SER A 164 3.28 -1.87 8.51
N PHE A 165 2.93 -0.82 7.76
CA PHE A 165 1.55 -0.62 7.29
C PHE A 165 1.16 -1.66 6.23
N ILE A 166 2.07 -2.00 5.33
CA ILE A 166 1.87 -3.05 4.32
C ILE A 166 1.74 -4.41 5.00
N ALA A 167 2.64 -4.73 5.94
CA ALA A 167 2.59 -5.98 6.70
C ALA A 167 1.30 -6.10 7.52
N ALA A 168 0.88 -5.03 8.18
CA ALA A 168 -0.37 -4.97 8.95
C ALA A 168 -1.61 -5.23 8.08
N VAL A 169 -1.71 -4.61 6.90
CA VAL A 169 -2.81 -4.85 5.95
C VAL A 169 -2.86 -6.33 5.53
N LEU A 170 -1.70 -6.95 5.26
CA LEU A 170 -1.65 -8.37 4.93
C LEU A 170 -2.09 -9.25 6.11
N LEU A 171 -1.57 -9.00 7.32
CA LEU A 171 -1.90 -9.78 8.52
C LEU A 171 -3.38 -9.74 8.91
N LEU A 172 -4.10 -8.66 8.59
CA LEU A 172 -5.55 -8.59 8.82
C LEU A 172 -6.35 -9.49 7.88
N ASN A 173 -5.75 -9.93 6.78
CA ASN A 173 -6.45 -10.62 5.70
C ASN A 173 -5.95 -12.06 5.48
N MET A 174 -4.83 -12.46 6.06
CA MET A 174 -4.27 -13.82 5.90
C MET A 174 -3.36 -14.21 7.07
N ASP A 175 -3.09 -15.50 7.19
CA ASP A 175 -2.19 -16.05 8.21
C ASP A 175 -0.74 -15.57 8.01
N VAL A 176 0.04 -15.54 9.10
CA VAL A 176 1.36 -14.89 9.13
C VAL A 176 2.35 -15.40 8.08
N ALA A 177 2.38 -16.70 7.80
CA ALA A 177 3.26 -17.26 6.77
C ALA A 177 2.87 -16.80 5.36
N ASP A 178 1.57 -16.79 5.06
CA ASP A 178 1.04 -16.28 3.79
C ASP A 178 1.27 -14.77 3.66
N ALA A 179 1.10 -14.03 4.76
CA ALA A 179 1.37 -12.60 4.84
C ALA A 179 2.84 -12.32 4.56
N PHE A 180 3.78 -13.07 5.14
CA PHE A 180 5.21 -12.96 4.88
C PHE A 180 5.54 -13.22 3.40
N ILE A 181 5.00 -14.28 2.82
CA ILE A 181 5.23 -14.63 1.40
C ILE A 181 4.71 -13.50 0.49
N CYS A 182 3.48 -13.05 0.72
CA CYS A 182 2.89 -11.95 -0.05
C CYS A 182 3.68 -10.65 0.14
N PHE A 183 4.09 -10.34 1.37
CA PHE A 183 4.86 -9.15 1.70
C PHE A 183 6.19 -9.12 0.94
N ALA A 184 6.96 -10.21 1.00
CA ALA A 184 8.25 -10.28 0.32
C ALA A 184 8.11 -10.21 -1.21
N ASN A 185 7.12 -10.88 -1.79
CA ASN A 185 6.87 -10.81 -3.24
C ASN A 185 6.39 -9.41 -3.67
N LEU A 186 5.54 -8.77 -2.87
CA LEU A 186 5.06 -7.42 -3.12
C LEU A 186 6.21 -6.41 -3.11
N LEU A 187 7.09 -6.48 -2.11
CA LEU A 187 8.26 -5.61 -1.99
C LEU A 187 9.32 -5.85 -3.06
N ASN A 188 9.29 -7.00 -3.73
CA ASN A 188 10.19 -7.32 -4.83
C ASN A 188 9.67 -6.84 -6.21
N ARG A 189 8.48 -6.25 -6.28
CA ARG A 189 7.94 -5.69 -7.52
C ARG A 189 8.73 -4.45 -7.97
N PRO A 190 8.89 -4.20 -9.28
CA PRO A 190 9.73 -3.11 -9.79
C PRO A 190 9.38 -1.72 -9.22
N CYS A 191 8.10 -1.39 -9.11
CA CYS A 191 7.66 -0.14 -8.48
C CYS A 191 8.05 -0.08 -7.01
N GLN A 192 7.73 -1.10 -6.22
CA GLN A 192 8.08 -1.14 -4.80
C GLN A 192 9.60 -1.06 -4.59
N VAL A 193 10.39 -1.87 -5.30
CA VAL A 193 11.86 -1.83 -5.21
C VAL A 193 12.41 -0.42 -5.47
N ALA A 194 11.91 0.28 -6.49
CA ALA A 194 12.36 1.64 -6.80
C ALA A 194 12.11 2.62 -5.65
N PHE A 195 10.90 2.59 -5.05
CA PHE A 195 10.54 3.51 -3.97
C PHE A 195 11.15 3.11 -2.61
N PHE A 196 11.28 1.81 -2.32
CA PHE A 196 11.87 1.32 -1.07
C PHE A 196 13.39 1.51 -0.99
N ARG A 197 14.08 1.47 -2.14
CA ARG A 197 15.53 1.69 -2.21
C ARG A 197 15.92 3.12 -2.53
N ILE A 198 14.95 4.02 -2.69
CA ILE A 198 15.20 5.41 -3.14
C ILE A 198 16.05 5.39 -4.42
N ASP A 199 15.65 4.56 -5.39
CA ASP A 199 16.26 4.55 -6.71
C ASP A 199 15.78 5.80 -7.46
N GLU A 200 16.49 6.90 -7.28
CA GLU A 200 16.13 8.22 -7.82
C GLU A 200 15.91 8.18 -9.33
N ALA A 201 16.71 7.40 -10.07
CA ALA A 201 16.58 7.27 -11.52
C ALA A 201 15.26 6.59 -11.90
N MET A 202 14.93 5.46 -11.25
CA MET A 202 13.67 4.76 -11.51
C MET A 202 12.46 5.56 -11.03
N MET A 203 12.55 6.19 -9.86
CA MET A 203 11.50 7.07 -9.33
C MET A 203 11.23 8.24 -10.28
N LYS A 204 12.27 8.86 -10.84
CA LYS A 204 12.14 9.93 -11.84
C LYS A 204 11.32 9.48 -13.06
N PHE A 205 11.54 8.27 -13.58
CA PHE A 205 10.73 7.77 -14.69
C PHE A 205 9.26 7.57 -14.32
N TYR A 206 8.98 7.09 -13.09
CA TYR A 206 7.60 7.01 -12.58
C TYR A 206 6.97 8.39 -12.44
N PHE A 207 7.68 9.36 -11.87
CA PHE A 207 7.19 10.74 -11.71
C PHE A 207 6.89 11.39 -13.07
N GLN A 208 7.81 11.31 -14.02
CA GLN A 208 7.61 11.85 -15.36
C GLN A 208 6.45 11.16 -16.10
N THR A 209 6.27 9.85 -15.92
CA THR A 209 5.11 9.13 -16.51
C THR A 209 3.82 9.63 -15.87
N TYR A 210 3.79 9.70 -14.54
CA TYR A 210 2.65 10.21 -13.78
C TYR A 210 2.28 11.65 -14.17
N GLU A 211 3.26 12.53 -14.33
CA GLU A 211 3.04 13.93 -14.72
C GLU A 211 2.41 14.08 -16.11
N GLU A 212 2.70 13.19 -17.06
CA GLU A 212 2.01 13.18 -18.36
C GLU A 212 0.51 12.90 -18.19
N PHE A 213 0.16 11.88 -17.39
CA PHE A 213 -1.24 11.58 -17.09
C PHE A 213 -1.90 12.67 -16.23
N PHE A 214 -1.15 13.31 -15.33
CA PHE A 214 -1.66 14.43 -14.55
C PHE A 214 -2.01 15.60 -15.46
N LYS A 215 -1.09 16.01 -16.34
CA LYS A 215 -1.31 17.08 -17.31
C LYS A 215 -2.49 16.79 -18.24
N GLU A 216 -2.63 15.56 -18.70
CA GLU A 216 -3.74 15.15 -19.58
C GLU A 216 -5.10 15.23 -18.87
N ASN A 217 -5.18 14.70 -17.64
CA ASN A 217 -6.46 14.61 -16.92
C ASN A 217 -6.88 15.93 -16.25
N MET A 218 -5.92 16.76 -15.82
CA MET A 218 -6.17 17.98 -15.03
C MET A 218 -5.16 19.09 -15.42
N PRO A 219 -5.19 19.61 -16.65
CA PRO A 219 -4.18 20.56 -17.16
C PRO A 219 -4.11 21.88 -16.38
N SER A 220 -5.24 22.36 -15.86
CA SER A 220 -5.31 23.57 -15.05
C SER A 220 -4.61 23.38 -13.70
N LEU A 221 -4.91 22.27 -13.00
CA LEU A 221 -4.29 21.94 -11.73
C LEU A 221 -2.80 21.62 -11.89
N PHE A 222 -2.42 20.89 -12.95
CA PHE A 222 -1.02 20.63 -13.28
C PHE A 222 -0.23 21.94 -13.44
N ARG A 223 -0.77 22.90 -14.20
CA ARG A 223 -0.14 24.22 -14.36
C ARG A 223 -0.04 24.98 -13.04
N HIS A 224 -1.05 24.87 -12.18
CA HIS A 224 -1.02 25.46 -10.84
C HIS A 224 0.14 24.87 -10.02
N PHE A 225 0.24 23.55 -9.96
CA PHE A 225 1.31 22.85 -9.23
C PHE A 225 2.70 23.23 -9.76
N SER A 226 2.87 23.34 -11.09
CA SER A 226 4.12 23.82 -11.69
C SER A 226 4.44 25.26 -11.28
N LYS A 227 3.45 26.16 -11.21
CA LYS A 227 3.65 27.56 -10.79
C LYS A 227 3.98 27.68 -9.31
N THR A 228 3.40 26.82 -8.48
CA THR A 228 3.62 26.81 -7.03
C THR A 228 4.79 25.93 -6.60
N ASN A 229 5.52 25.32 -7.54
CA ASN A 229 6.62 24.39 -7.28
C ASN A 229 6.23 23.19 -6.39
N VAL A 230 5.01 22.67 -6.56
CA VAL A 230 4.60 21.42 -5.89
C VAL A 230 4.90 20.25 -6.81
N THR A 231 5.92 19.48 -6.47
CA THR A 231 6.42 18.34 -7.25
C THR A 231 5.94 17.00 -6.67
N PRO A 232 5.86 15.92 -7.49
CA PRO A 232 5.35 14.62 -7.04
C PRO A 232 6.09 14.01 -5.85
N ASP A 233 7.38 14.26 -5.67
CA ASP A 233 8.18 13.73 -4.54
C ASP A 233 7.63 14.13 -3.17
N ILE A 234 6.94 15.27 -3.07
CA ILE A 234 6.35 15.79 -1.82
C ILE A 234 5.26 14.87 -1.27
N TYR A 235 4.45 14.25 -2.15
CA TYR A 235 3.24 13.52 -1.73
C TYR A 235 3.16 12.10 -2.27
N LEU A 236 3.70 11.84 -3.46
CA LEU A 236 3.48 10.61 -4.19
C LEU A 236 4.33 9.45 -3.63
N ILE A 237 5.48 9.75 -3.02
CA ILE A 237 6.36 8.72 -2.45
C ILE A 237 5.61 7.89 -1.41
N ASP A 238 5.08 8.52 -0.37
CA ASP A 238 4.36 7.83 0.71
C ASP A 238 3.12 7.09 0.20
N TRP A 239 2.41 7.67 -0.77
CA TRP A 239 1.21 7.09 -1.37
C TRP A 239 1.52 5.78 -2.11
N ILE A 240 2.54 5.79 -2.97
CA ILE A 240 2.90 4.62 -3.78
C ILE A 240 3.66 3.57 -2.94
N PHE A 241 4.62 4.04 -2.14
CA PHE A 241 5.46 3.20 -1.29
C PHE A 241 4.64 2.33 -0.35
N SER A 242 3.65 2.91 0.34
CA SER A 242 2.80 2.19 1.29
C SER A 242 1.55 1.59 0.64
N LEU A 243 1.39 1.70 -0.68
CA LEU A 243 0.13 1.37 -1.38
C LEU A 243 -1.07 2.01 -0.66
N TYR A 244 -0.93 3.29 -0.29
CA TYR A 244 -1.91 4.11 0.43
C TYR A 244 -2.25 3.67 1.86
N SER A 245 -1.67 2.59 2.38
CA SER A 245 -1.98 2.08 3.73
C SER A 245 -1.58 3.04 4.86
N LYS A 246 -0.59 3.91 4.63
CA LYS A 246 -0.20 4.99 5.56
C LYS A 246 -1.05 6.26 5.38
N SER A 247 -1.57 6.48 4.16
CA SER A 247 -2.12 7.78 3.73
C SER A 247 -3.65 7.83 3.67
N LEU A 248 -4.33 6.69 3.63
CA LEU A 248 -5.78 6.57 3.58
C LEU A 248 -6.31 5.74 4.76
N PRO A 249 -7.58 5.94 5.16
CA PRO A 249 -8.26 5.04 6.09
C PRO A 249 -8.17 3.58 5.62
N LEU A 250 -8.00 2.65 6.57
CA LEU A 250 -7.72 1.23 6.29
C LEU A 250 -8.70 0.59 5.29
N ASP A 251 -10.01 0.85 5.43
CA ASP A 251 -11.03 0.26 4.55
C ASP A 251 -10.88 0.73 3.09
N ILE A 252 -10.47 1.99 2.91
CA ILE A 252 -10.25 2.60 1.60
C ILE A 252 -8.93 2.09 1.01
N ALA A 253 -7.88 2.03 1.83
CA ALA A 253 -6.61 1.43 1.43
C ALA A 253 -6.81 -0.04 0.99
N CYS A 254 -7.57 -0.84 1.74
CA CYS A 254 -7.91 -2.21 1.34
C CYS A 254 -8.64 -2.26 -0.02
N ARG A 255 -9.57 -1.34 -0.29
CA ARG A 255 -10.23 -1.27 -1.60
C ARG A 255 -9.27 -0.86 -2.71
N VAL A 256 -8.30 0.02 -2.44
CA VAL A 256 -7.24 0.34 -3.40
C VAL A 256 -6.37 -0.89 -3.68
N TRP A 257 -6.03 -1.66 -2.65
CA TRP A 257 -5.30 -2.92 -2.77
C TRP A 257 -6.05 -3.98 -3.57
N ASP A 258 -7.37 -4.07 -3.39
CA ASP A 258 -8.22 -4.94 -4.18
C ASP A 258 -7.97 -4.69 -5.68
N ILE A 259 -7.99 -3.42 -6.11
CA ILE A 259 -7.87 -3.09 -7.53
C ILE A 259 -6.42 -3.09 -8.00
N PHE A 260 -5.47 -2.73 -7.14
CA PHE A 260 -4.05 -2.92 -7.41
C PHE A 260 -3.72 -4.40 -7.70
N CYS A 261 -4.29 -5.34 -6.96
CA CYS A 261 -4.15 -6.76 -7.24
C CYS A 261 -4.72 -7.16 -8.60
N ARG A 262 -5.73 -6.43 -9.09
CA ARG A 262 -6.39 -6.67 -10.38
C ARG A 262 -5.63 -6.06 -11.57
N ASP A 263 -5.17 -4.82 -11.40
CA ASP A 263 -4.72 -3.95 -12.50
C ASP A 263 -3.23 -3.57 -12.42
N GLY A 264 -2.55 -3.95 -11.33
CA GLY A 264 -1.13 -3.70 -11.13
C GLY A 264 -0.80 -2.27 -10.70
N GLU A 265 0.47 -1.91 -10.84
CA GLU A 265 1.04 -0.64 -10.35
C GLU A 265 0.41 0.61 -10.99
N GLU A 266 -0.10 0.51 -12.22
CA GLU A 266 -0.83 1.62 -12.89
C GLU A 266 -1.98 2.13 -12.01
N PHE A 267 -2.66 1.24 -11.29
CA PHE A 267 -3.79 1.63 -10.45
C PHE A 267 -3.36 2.50 -9.25
N LEU A 268 -2.12 2.36 -8.77
CA LEU A 268 -1.61 3.21 -7.72
C LEU A 268 -1.49 4.65 -8.22
N PHE A 269 -0.98 4.87 -9.43
CA PHE A 269 -0.88 6.21 -10.04
C PHE A 269 -2.25 6.76 -10.44
N ARG A 270 -3.16 5.90 -10.93
CA ARG A 270 -4.56 6.28 -11.19
C ARG A 270 -5.27 6.75 -9.91
N THR A 271 -4.99 6.08 -8.79
CA THR A 271 -5.52 6.48 -7.47
C THR A 271 -5.01 7.85 -7.05
N ALA A 272 -3.71 8.14 -7.25
CA ALA A 272 -3.14 9.45 -6.96
C ALA A 272 -3.85 10.56 -7.75
N LEU A 273 -4.04 10.36 -9.05
CA LEU A 273 -4.80 11.27 -9.91
C LEU A 273 -6.26 11.40 -9.46
N GLY A 274 -6.89 10.31 -9.02
CA GLY A 274 -8.24 10.33 -8.49
C GLY A 274 -8.37 11.14 -7.20
N ILE A 275 -7.36 11.10 -6.32
CA ILE A 275 -7.30 11.94 -5.11
C ILE A 275 -7.17 13.42 -5.51
N LEU A 276 -6.26 13.75 -6.43
CA LEU A 276 -6.13 15.12 -6.94
C LEU A 276 -7.43 15.60 -7.59
N LYS A 277 -8.10 14.73 -8.35
CA LYS A 277 -9.37 15.04 -9.00
C LYS A 277 -10.51 15.27 -8.02
N LEU A 278 -10.56 14.48 -6.95
CA LEU A 278 -11.55 14.62 -5.88
C LEU A 278 -11.45 15.98 -5.19
N TYR A 279 -10.23 16.51 -5.05
CA TYR A 279 -9.96 17.75 -4.34
C TYR A 279 -9.55 18.91 -5.25
N GLU A 280 -9.74 18.79 -6.58
CA GLU A 280 -9.26 19.78 -7.56
C GLU A 280 -9.73 21.20 -7.25
N ASP A 281 -11.01 21.36 -6.89
CA ASP A 281 -11.63 22.65 -6.56
C ASP A 281 -11.00 23.30 -5.31
N ILE A 282 -10.48 22.50 -4.37
CA ILE A 282 -9.80 23.02 -3.19
C ILE A 282 -8.35 23.36 -3.55
N LEU A 283 -7.65 22.43 -4.19
CA LEU A 283 -6.22 22.49 -4.46
C LEU A 283 -5.84 23.65 -5.39
N ILE A 284 -6.68 23.98 -6.38
CA ILE A 284 -6.37 25.03 -7.36
C ILE A 284 -6.27 26.44 -6.76
N HIS A 285 -6.76 26.63 -5.54
CA HIS A 285 -6.75 27.90 -4.82
C HIS A 285 -5.71 27.97 -3.71
N GLN A 286 -4.96 26.90 -3.45
CA GLN A 286 -3.98 26.84 -2.37
C GLN A 286 -2.58 27.26 -2.82
N GLU A 287 -1.81 27.84 -1.92
CA GLU A 287 -0.38 28.11 -2.09
C GLU A 287 0.48 26.89 -1.70
N PHE A 288 1.78 26.92 -2.00
CA PHE A 288 2.72 25.80 -1.80
C PHE A 288 2.60 25.12 -0.44
N ILE A 289 2.63 25.87 0.67
CA ILE A 289 2.63 25.31 2.02
C ILE A 289 1.34 24.54 2.30
N LEU A 290 0.18 25.12 1.93
CA LEU A 290 -1.13 24.51 2.16
C LEU A 290 -1.36 23.31 1.24
N LEU A 291 -0.86 23.36 0.00
CA LEU A 291 -0.83 22.21 -0.91
C LEU A 291 -0.02 21.05 -0.32
N ALA A 292 1.21 21.32 0.10
CA ALA A 292 2.10 20.31 0.66
C ALA A 292 1.51 19.68 1.93
N GLN A 293 0.96 20.50 2.84
CA GLN A 293 0.30 20.02 4.06
C GLN A 293 -0.93 19.17 3.75
N PHE A 294 -1.79 19.61 2.82
CA PHE A 294 -2.98 18.86 2.43
C PHE A 294 -2.63 17.50 1.82
N LEU A 295 -1.66 17.46 0.91
CA LEU A 295 -1.29 16.25 0.18
C LEU A 295 -0.51 15.24 1.03
N THR A 296 0.27 15.72 2.00
CA THR A 296 0.99 14.86 2.96
C THR A 296 0.09 14.34 4.09
N LYS A 297 -1.03 15.03 4.36
CA LYS A 297 -2.03 14.62 5.33
C LYS A 297 -3.45 14.78 4.78
N LEU A 298 -3.89 13.75 4.04
CA LEU A 298 -5.23 13.70 3.47
C LEU A 298 -6.32 13.67 4.57
N PRO A 299 -7.54 14.18 4.28
CA PRO A 299 -8.66 14.12 5.21
C PRO A 299 -9.02 12.68 5.62
N GLU A 300 -9.22 12.45 6.93
CA GLU A 300 -9.58 11.14 7.48
C GLU A 300 -11.01 10.72 7.12
N ASP A 301 -11.89 11.68 6.83
CA ASP A 301 -13.31 11.49 6.49
C ASP A 301 -13.56 11.34 4.97
N ILE A 302 -12.51 11.06 4.19
CA ILE A 302 -12.61 10.83 2.76
C ILE A 302 -13.63 9.72 2.44
N SER A 303 -14.62 10.03 1.61
CA SER A 303 -15.63 9.04 1.19
C SER A 303 -15.05 8.08 0.15
N SER A 304 -15.09 6.77 0.45
CA SER A 304 -14.71 5.71 -0.50
C SER A 304 -15.44 5.86 -1.84
N ASP A 305 -16.75 6.11 -1.81
CA ASP A 305 -17.55 6.21 -3.04
C ASP A 305 -17.17 7.44 -3.87
N SER A 306 -16.96 8.59 -3.24
CA SER A 306 -16.53 9.80 -3.95
C SER A 306 -15.14 9.63 -4.55
N LEU A 307 -14.20 9.05 -3.80
CA LEU A 307 -12.86 8.77 -4.30
C LEU A 307 -12.90 7.84 -5.51
N PHE A 308 -13.59 6.70 -5.41
CA PHE A 308 -13.64 5.73 -6.52
C PHE A 308 -14.38 6.27 -7.75
N LYS A 309 -15.38 7.15 -7.57
CA LYS A 309 -15.97 7.90 -8.70
C LYS A 309 -14.95 8.82 -9.37
N SER A 310 -14.14 9.55 -8.59
CA SER A 310 -13.08 10.39 -9.14
C SER A 310 -12.00 9.56 -9.86
N ILE A 311 -11.61 8.41 -9.31
CA ILE A 311 -10.67 7.47 -9.96
C ILE A 311 -11.24 6.93 -11.27
N GLU A 312 -12.55 6.63 -11.33
CA GLU A 312 -13.22 6.14 -12.54
C GLU A 312 -13.10 7.13 -13.71
N LEU A 313 -13.16 8.43 -13.42
CA LEU A 313 -13.02 9.51 -14.42
C LEU A 313 -11.60 9.64 -14.99
N ILE A 314 -10.58 9.10 -14.32
CA ILE A 314 -9.19 9.20 -14.77
C ILE A 314 -8.95 8.30 -15.99
N ASN A 315 -8.49 8.90 -17.08
CA ASN A 315 -8.02 8.20 -18.26
C ASN A 315 -6.52 7.87 -18.15
N MET A 316 -6.21 6.58 -18.13
CA MET A 316 -4.83 6.04 -18.13
C MET A 316 -4.35 5.65 -19.54
N ASN A 317 -4.84 6.32 -20.58
CA ASN A 317 -4.34 6.20 -21.95
C ASN A 317 -4.07 7.58 -22.58
N ILE A 318 -2.88 7.78 -23.12
CA ILE A 318 -2.50 8.97 -23.91
C ILE A 318 -2.11 8.49 -25.30
N ASP A 319 -2.71 9.03 -26.36
CA ASP A 319 -2.43 8.63 -27.76
C ASP A 319 -2.43 7.11 -27.99
N LYS A 320 -3.41 6.41 -27.38
CA LYS A 320 -3.55 4.94 -27.38
C LYS A 320 -2.42 4.17 -26.68
N LYS A 321 -1.51 4.85 -25.98
CA LYS A 321 -0.48 4.25 -25.14
C LYS A 321 -0.95 4.13 -23.70
N LYS A 322 -0.74 2.97 -23.10
CA LYS A 322 -0.98 2.69 -21.67
C LYS A 322 0.16 3.21 -20.81
N PHE A 323 -0.07 3.31 -19.50
CA PHE A 323 0.95 3.72 -18.52
C PHE A 323 2.25 2.93 -18.65
N SER A 324 2.16 1.60 -18.75
CA SER A 324 3.33 0.73 -18.88
C SER A 324 4.16 0.98 -20.14
N GLN A 325 3.51 1.36 -21.25
CA GLN A 325 4.19 1.66 -22.51
C GLN A 325 4.91 3.00 -22.45
N ILE A 326 4.28 4.02 -21.87
CA ILE A 326 4.91 5.34 -21.68
C ILE A 326 6.09 5.22 -20.72
N LEU A 327 5.92 4.50 -19.61
CA LEU A 327 6.98 4.24 -18.65
C LEU A 327 8.18 3.51 -19.30
N ALA A 328 7.92 2.50 -20.13
CA ALA A 328 8.96 1.80 -20.87
C ALA A 328 9.71 2.74 -21.82
N SER A 329 9.01 3.56 -22.61
CA SER A 329 9.64 4.54 -23.50
C SER A 329 10.52 5.54 -22.76
N LYS A 330 10.10 6.04 -21.59
CA LYS A 330 10.92 6.94 -20.77
C LYS A 330 12.19 6.27 -20.24
N LYS A 331 12.08 5.02 -19.79
CA LYS A 331 13.24 4.22 -19.36
C LYS A 331 14.25 4.00 -20.48
N GLU A 332 13.78 3.76 -21.71
CA GLU A 332 14.64 3.61 -22.89
C GLU A 332 15.33 4.91 -23.26
N GLN A 333 14.60 6.04 -23.28
CA GLN A 333 15.16 7.36 -23.56
C GLN A 333 16.22 7.76 -22.54
N GLY A 334 15.96 7.59 -21.25
CA GLY A 334 16.93 7.94 -20.20
C GLY A 334 18.19 7.08 -20.23
N LYS A 335 18.12 5.84 -20.73
CA LYS A 335 19.33 5.01 -20.94
C LYS A 335 20.19 5.54 -22.08
N MET A 336 19.58 6.02 -23.17
CA MET A 336 20.31 6.59 -24.31
C MET A 336 20.99 7.91 -23.97
N GLU A 337 20.45 8.70 -23.04
CA GLU A 337 21.06 9.96 -22.59
C GLU A 337 22.26 9.77 -21.64
N MET A 338 22.41 8.57 -21.07
CA MET A 338 23.53 8.23 -20.15
C MET A 338 24.68 7.47 -20.84
N THR A 339 24.49 7.02 -22.08
CA THR A 339 25.53 6.44 -22.96
C THR A 339 26.01 7.47 -23.96
#